data_AF-A0A9E4GE64-F1
#
_entry.id   AF-A0A9E4GE64-F1
#
_cell.length_a   1.000
_cell.length_b   1.000
_cell.length_c   1.000
_cell.angle_alpha   90.00
_cell.angle_beta   90.00
_cell.angle_gamma   90.00
#
_symmetry.space_group_name_H-M   'P 1'
#
loop_
_entity.id
_entity.type
_entity.pdbx_description
1 polymer ?
#
loop_
_entity_poly.entity_id
_entity_poly.type
_entity_poly.pdbx_seq_one_letter_code
_entity_poly.pdbx_strand_id
1 'polypeptide(L)'
;MNHWKPIAGLLFGVGLVFLAACQEEEPPPKPRPLSPLAACRSECRSASEQLNQECIDRLRAQEAFDRLSECGTQADEYSNQCRAECDAKHAGS
;
A
#
# COMPACT_ATOMS: atom_id res chain seq x y z
N MET A 1 20.88 -51.31 20.92
CA MET A 1 21.60 -51.22 22.21
C MET A 1 21.57 -49.75 22.64
N ASN A 2 20.56 -49.38 23.42
CA ASN A 2 20.63 -49.05 24.86
C ASN A 2 21.38 -47.72 25.09
N HIS A 3 20.68 -46.57 25.14
CA HIS A 3 20.03 -45.98 26.32
C HIS A 3 21.05 -45.35 27.29
N TRP A 4 21.02 -44.02 27.47
CA TRP A 4 20.79 -43.32 28.75
C TRP A 4 21.11 -41.81 28.66
N LYS A 5 20.22 -40.99 29.23
CA LYS A 5 20.45 -39.59 29.64
C LYS A 5 21.13 -39.60 31.02
N PRO A 6 21.72 -38.48 31.46
CA PRO A 6 20.99 -37.69 32.44
C PRO A 6 21.01 -36.19 32.20
N ILE A 7 19.91 -35.58 32.63
CA ILE A 7 19.62 -34.15 32.70
C ILE A 7 20.16 -33.64 34.04
N ALA A 8 20.98 -32.60 34.00
CA ALA A 8 21.21 -31.65 35.08
C ALA A 8 21.69 -30.37 34.36
N GLY A 9 21.01 -29.23 34.36
CA GLY A 9 20.26 -28.62 35.44
C GLY A 9 20.98 -27.30 35.72
N LEU A 10 20.42 -26.17 35.26
CA LEU A 10 20.61 -24.88 35.90
C LEU A 10 19.63 -23.85 35.34
N LEU A 11 18.62 -23.59 36.14
CA LEU A 11 17.75 -22.42 36.10
C LEU A 11 18.57 -21.20 36.55
N PHE A 12 18.77 -20.22 35.68
CA PHE A 12 18.88 -18.78 35.98
C PHE A 12 18.68 -18.06 34.63
N GLY A 13 17.81 -17.08 34.45
CA GLY A 13 17.06 -16.35 35.43
C GLY A 13 15.83 -15.67 34.83
N VAL A 14 15.12 -15.05 35.75
CA VAL A 14 14.00 -14.13 35.57
C VAL A 14 14.20 -13.23 34.35
N GLY A 15 13.45 -13.54 33.30
CA GLY A 15 13.31 -12.74 32.10
C GLY A 15 11.86 -12.79 31.65
N LEU A 16 11.02 -12.08 32.42
CA LEU A 16 9.80 -11.40 31.97
C LEU A 16 8.99 -12.11 30.87
N VAL A 17 7.95 -12.83 31.30
CA VAL A 17 6.58 -12.82 30.74
C VAL A 17 6.45 -12.02 29.43
N PHE A 18 6.73 -12.61 28.26
CA PHE A 18 6.40 -11.98 26.97
C PHE A 18 6.28 -13.00 25.83
N LEU A 19 5.39 -13.99 25.95
CA LEU A 19 4.89 -14.76 24.79
C LEU A 19 3.38 -15.09 24.92
N ALA A 20 2.62 -14.21 25.58
CA ALA A 20 1.16 -14.23 25.57
C ALA A 20 0.59 -12.93 24.97
N ALA A 21 1.34 -12.34 24.05
CA ALA A 21 0.89 -11.23 23.22
C ALA A 21 1.04 -11.61 21.74
N CYS A 22 0.53 -12.79 21.36
CA CYS A 22 -0.28 -12.82 20.15
C CYS A 22 -1.52 -11.99 20.51
N GLN A 23 -1.39 -10.67 20.47
CA GLN A 23 -2.54 -9.81 20.40
C GLN A 23 -3.32 -10.31 19.21
N GLU A 24 -4.50 -10.83 19.50
CA GLU A 24 -5.59 -10.85 18.56
C GLU A 24 -5.73 -9.40 18.10
N GLU A 25 -5.07 -9.05 16.97
CA GLU A 25 -5.36 -7.82 16.26
C GLU A 25 -6.87 -7.83 16.05
N GLU A 26 -7.57 -6.84 16.59
CA GLU A 26 -8.94 -6.58 16.22
C GLU A 26 -9.01 -6.67 14.68
N PRO A 27 -9.98 -7.41 14.12
CA PRO A 27 -10.11 -7.49 12.67
C PRO A 27 -10.11 -6.05 12.14
N PRO A 28 -9.25 -5.73 11.15
CA PRO A 28 -9.06 -4.36 10.70
C PRO A 28 -10.44 -3.74 10.47
N PRO A 29 -10.70 -2.51 10.97
CA PRO A 29 -12.03 -1.92 10.93
C PRO A 29 -12.54 -2.06 9.51
N LYS A 30 -13.61 -2.85 9.36
CA LYS A 30 -14.19 -3.25 8.07
C LYS A 30 -14.22 -1.99 7.20
N PRO A 31 -13.52 -1.96 6.05
CA PRO A 31 -13.40 -0.75 5.26
C PRO A 31 -14.78 -0.16 5.11
N ARG A 32 -15.00 1.05 5.65
CA ARG A 32 -16.25 1.76 5.41
C ARG A 32 -16.44 1.72 3.91
N PRO A 33 -17.58 1.19 3.40
CA PRO A 33 -17.78 1.11 1.96
C PRO A 33 -17.55 2.52 1.43
N LEU A 34 -16.52 2.68 0.60
CA LEU A 34 -16.25 3.96 -0.02
C LEU A 34 -17.54 4.33 -0.75
N SER A 35 -17.99 5.58 -0.60
CA SER A 35 -19.05 6.06 -1.47
C SER A 35 -18.63 5.84 -2.92
N PRO A 36 -19.55 5.55 -3.84
CA PRO A 36 -19.21 5.32 -5.25
C PRO A 36 -18.31 6.42 -5.83
N LEU A 37 -18.54 7.67 -5.42
CA LEU A 37 -17.69 8.81 -5.78
C LEU A 37 -16.26 8.71 -5.21
N ALA A 38 -16.11 8.32 -3.95
CA ALA A 38 -14.80 8.15 -3.33
C ALA A 38 -14.00 7.01 -3.98
N ALA A 39 -14.68 5.91 -4.34
CA ALA A 39 -14.07 4.82 -5.10
C ALA A 39 -13.59 5.31 -6.48
N CYS A 40 -14.45 5.98 -7.25
CA CYS A 40 -14.11 6.53 -8.57
C CYS A 40 -12.89 7.49 -8.51
N ARG A 41 -12.89 8.43 -7.55
CA ARG A 41 -11.76 9.36 -7.37
C ARG A 41 -10.45 8.65 -6.99
N SER A 42 -10.53 7.54 -6.24
CA SER A 42 -9.36 6.74 -5.86
C SER A 42 -8.77 5.99 -7.05
N GLU A 43 -9.61 5.45 -7.93
CA GLU A 43 -9.18 4.79 -9.17
C GLU A 43 -8.44 5.76 -10.10
N CYS A 44 -8.95 6.99 -10.24
CA CYS A 44 -8.26 8.04 -11.01
C CYS A 44 -6.86 8.33 -10.46
N ARG A 45 -6.69 8.34 -9.13
CA ARG A 45 -5.38 8.54 -8.49
C ARG A 45 -4.44 7.39 -8.80
N SER A 46 -4.87 6.14 -8.56
CA SER A 46 -4.02 4.98 -8.79
C SER A 46 -3.59 4.86 -10.26
N ALA A 47 -4.50 5.14 -11.19
CA ALA A 47 -4.18 5.15 -12.61
C ALA A 47 -3.17 6.25 -12.99
N SER A 48 -3.32 7.47 -12.44
CA SER A 48 -2.33 8.54 -12.67
C SER A 48 -0.95 8.19 -12.11
N GLU A 49 -0.88 7.59 -10.91
CA GLU A 49 0.38 7.17 -10.29
C GLU A 49 1.08 6.09 -11.13
N GLN A 50 0.31 5.11 -11.63
CA GLN A 50 0.81 4.09 -12.54
C GLN A 50 1.36 4.71 -13.83
N LEU A 51 0.61 5.62 -14.46
CA LEU A 51 1.03 6.28 -15.71
C LEU A 51 2.30 7.11 -15.51
N ASN A 52 2.41 7.82 -14.39
CA ASN A 52 3.62 8.56 -14.03
C ASN A 52 4.82 7.62 -13.91
N GLN A 53 4.64 6.50 -13.19
CA GLN A 53 5.71 5.52 -12.99
C GLN A 53 6.17 4.88 -14.31
N GLU A 54 5.23 4.45 -15.16
CA GLU A 54 5.53 3.89 -16.49
C GLU A 54 6.25 4.89 -17.40
N CYS A 55 5.90 6.18 -17.31
CA CYS A 55 6.59 7.25 -18.02
C CYS A 55 8.04 7.41 -17.52
N ILE A 56 8.24 7.49 -16.19
CA ILE A 56 9.56 7.61 -15.57
C ILE A 56 10.44 6.41 -15.94
N ASP A 57 9.93 5.19 -15.86
CA ASP A 57 10.69 3.97 -16.15
C ASP A 57 11.17 3.95 -17.61
N ARG A 58 10.29 4.37 -18.54
CA ARG A 58 10.62 4.49 -19.96
C ARG A 58 11.63 5.58 -20.26
N LEU A 59 11.56 6.74 -19.59
CA LEU A 59 12.55 7.80 -19.78
C LEU A 59 13.91 7.41 -19.18
N ARG A 60 13.91 6.72 -18.02
CA ARG A 60 15.11 6.20 -17.39
C ARG A 60 15.80 5.17 -18.29
N ALA A 61 15.04 4.31 -18.96
CA ALA A 61 15.58 3.35 -19.94
C ALA A 61 16.20 4.01 -21.19
N GLN A 62 15.80 5.26 -21.50
CA GLN A 62 16.31 6.04 -22.63
C GLN A 62 17.37 7.08 -22.24
N GLU A 63 17.71 7.16 -20.94
CA GLU A 63 18.57 8.22 -20.38
C GLU A 63 18.08 9.66 -20.68
N ALA A 64 16.77 9.81 -20.94
CA ALA A 64 16.11 11.07 -21.31
C ALA A 64 15.59 11.83 -20.08
N PHE A 65 16.50 12.17 -19.17
CA PHE A 65 16.18 12.75 -17.86
C PHE A 65 15.66 14.19 -17.93
N ASP A 66 15.96 14.91 -19.02
CA ASP A 66 15.49 16.27 -19.29
C ASP A 66 13.96 16.36 -19.41
N ARG A 67 13.28 15.23 -19.68
CA ARG A 67 11.83 15.17 -19.90
C ARG A 67 11.02 14.66 -18.70
N LEU A 68 11.64 14.41 -17.56
CA LEU A 68 10.95 13.84 -16.39
C LEU A 68 9.76 14.68 -15.89
N SER A 69 9.81 16.00 -16.03
CA SER A 69 8.72 16.89 -15.63
C SER A 69 7.44 16.69 -16.45
N GLU A 70 7.55 16.19 -17.69
CA GLU A 70 6.40 15.90 -18.55
C GLU A 70 5.54 14.76 -17.96
N CYS A 71 6.17 13.76 -17.33
CA CYS A 71 5.46 12.62 -16.73
C CYS A 71 4.53 13.06 -15.60
N GLY A 72 5.04 13.89 -14.67
CA GLY A 72 4.25 14.40 -13.55
C GLY A 72 3.10 15.29 -14.03
N THR A 73 3.38 16.17 -15.00
CA THR A 73 2.35 17.06 -15.58
C THR A 73 1.23 16.28 -16.24
N GLN A 74 1.55 15.28 -17.06
CA GLN A 74 0.54 14.45 -17.73
C GLN A 74 -0.29 13.62 -16.75
N ALA A 75 0.36 13.04 -15.74
CA ALA A 75 -0.34 12.25 -14.72
C ALA A 75 -1.29 13.13 -13.89
N ASP A 76 -0.88 14.34 -13.53
CA ASP A 76 -1.71 15.30 -12.79
C ASP A 76 -2.90 15.79 -13.62
N GLU A 77 -2.67 16.15 -14.90
CA GLU A 77 -3.76 16.51 -15.82
C GLU A 77 -4.78 15.39 -15.96
N TYR A 78 -4.32 14.16 -16.17
CA TYR A 78 -5.18 12.98 -16.24
C TYR A 78 -5.98 12.79 -14.94
N SER A 79 -5.34 12.87 -13.78
CA SER A 79 -5.99 12.70 -12.47
C SER A 79 -7.11 13.75 -12.27
N ASN A 80 -6.84 15.00 -12.64
CA ASN A 80 -7.80 16.09 -12.51
C ASN A 80 -8.99 15.92 -13.45
N GLN A 81 -8.76 15.58 -14.73
CA GLN A 81 -9.82 15.34 -15.70
C GLN A 81 -10.68 14.14 -15.28
N CYS A 82 -10.05 13.02 -14.92
CA CYS A 82 -10.74 11.81 -14.48
C CYS A 82 -11.62 12.07 -13.25
N ARG A 83 -11.13 12.83 -12.26
CA ARG A 83 -11.92 13.20 -11.07
C ARG A 83 -13.08 14.12 -11.41
N ALA A 84 -12.89 15.07 -12.33
CA ALA A 84 -13.97 15.95 -12.78
C ALA A 84 -15.09 15.15 -13.46
N GLU A 85 -14.75 14.14 -14.26
CA GLU A 85 -15.72 13.22 -14.85
C GLU A 85 -16.45 12.36 -13.80
N CYS A 86 -15.73 11.83 -12.81
CA CYS A 86 -16.34 11.13 -11.67
C CYS A 86 -17.36 12.03 -10.96
N ASP A 87 -16.97 13.26 -10.66
CA ASP A 87 -17.83 14.23 -9.98
C ASP A 87 -19.07 14.54 -10.81
N ALA A 88 -18.92 14.78 -12.12
CA ALA A 88 -20.03 15.03 -13.02
C ALA A 88 -21.02 13.86 -13.09
N LYS A 89 -20.53 12.62 -13.10
CA LYS A 89 -21.38 11.41 -13.10
C LYS A 89 -22.20 11.26 -11.82
N HIS A 90 -21.64 11.68 -10.68
CA HIS A 90 -22.28 11.54 -9.38
C HIS A 90 -23.01 12.81 -8.88
N ALA A 91 -22.83 13.96 -9.53
CA ALA A 91 -23.47 15.23 -9.16
C ALA A 91 -24.99 15.25 -9.44
N GLY A 92 -25.51 14.31 -10.22
CA GLY A 92 -26.94 14.15 -10.52
C GLY A 92 -27.59 12.91 -9.91
N SER A 93 -26.91 12.22 -8.97
CA SER A 93 -27.41 11.01 -8.28
C SER A 93 -28.15 11.34 -6.99
#